data_AF-A0A0F9QQ86-F1
#
_entry.id   AF-A0A0F9QQ86-F1
#
_cell.length_a   1.000
_cell.length_b   1.000
_cell.length_c   1.000
_cell.angle_alpha   90.00
_cell.angle_beta   90.00
_cell.angle_gamma   90.00
#
_symmetry.space_group_name_H-M   'P 1'
#
loop_
_entity.id
_entity.type
_entity.pdbx_description
1 polymer ?
#
loop_
_entity_poly.entity_id
_entity_poly.type
_entity_poly.pdbx_seq_one_letter_code
_entity_poly.pdbx_strand_id
1 'polypeptide(L)'
;MNQVVGISPGLILLPAREYVWELKKRVEIKIPNEGLISEHLQPEELAEGVKIVGDDAFIVFDDNMLSLWEIPRILFAHKLYPQLEANQAFNVTTLAVSDSEITIYGEVIESVEAEETTREVL
;
A
#
# COMPACT_ATOMS: atom_id res chain seq x y z
N MET A 1 -16.91 10.82 11.11
CA MET A 1 -15.90 11.75 11.67
C MET A 1 -14.56 11.09 11.40
N ASN A 2 -13.66 11.68 10.60
CA ASN A 2 -12.49 10.93 10.10
C ASN A 2 -11.38 10.86 11.15
N GLN A 3 -10.94 9.64 11.48
CA GLN A 3 -9.85 9.39 12.43
C GLN A 3 -8.59 8.95 11.69
N VAL A 4 -7.44 9.53 12.06
CA VAL A 4 -6.12 9.14 11.54
C VAL A 4 -5.54 8.05 12.44
N VAL A 5 -5.27 6.86 11.91
CA VAL A 5 -4.99 5.66 12.73
C VAL A 5 -3.55 5.13 12.63
N GLY A 6 -2.68 5.71 11.79
CA GLY A 6 -1.26 5.33 11.82
C GLY A 6 -0.43 5.80 10.64
N ILE A 7 0.89 5.62 10.80
CA ILE A 7 1.93 5.74 9.78
C ILE A 7 2.63 4.38 9.76
N SER A 8 2.81 3.75 8.60
CA SER A 8 3.52 2.46 8.49
C SER A 8 5.04 2.72 8.45
N PRO A 9 5.83 2.29 9.46
CA PRO A 9 7.27 2.42 9.42
C PRO A 9 7.85 1.10 8.86
N GLY A 10 7.92 0.97 7.54
CA GLY A 10 8.66 -0.12 6.92
C GLY A 10 10.17 0.13 6.99
N LEU A 11 10.94 -0.77 7.60
CA LEU A 11 12.40 -0.77 7.51
C LEU A 11 12.84 -1.44 6.21
N ILE A 12 13.41 -0.69 5.28
CA ILE A 12 13.98 -1.22 4.03
C ILE A 12 15.52 -1.26 4.18
N LEU A 13 16.11 -2.45 4.03
CA LEU A 13 17.57 -2.64 4.01
C LEU A 13 18.05 -2.67 2.55
N LEU A 14 18.82 -1.67 2.13
CA LEU A 14 19.40 -1.56 0.79
C LEU A 14 20.93 -1.69 0.84
N PRO A 15 21.58 -2.10 -0.27
CA PRO A 15 23.03 -2.08 -0.39
C PRO A 15 23.59 -0.69 -0.04
N ALA A 16 24.79 -0.63 0.54
CA ALA A 16 25.46 0.63 0.83
C ALA A 16 25.84 1.38 -0.47
N ARG A 17 24.90 2.16 -1.00
CA ARG A 17 25.07 3.14 -2.08
C ARG A 17 24.32 4.41 -1.72
N GLU A 18 24.74 5.54 -2.29
CA GLU A 18 24.00 6.80 -2.17
C GLU A 18 22.80 6.75 -3.13
N TYR A 19 21.59 6.73 -2.55
CA TYR A 19 20.34 6.77 -3.28
C TYR A 19 19.57 8.03 -2.90
N VAL A 20 18.95 8.67 -3.90
CA VAL A 20 17.97 9.74 -3.67
C VAL A 20 16.57 9.17 -3.98
N TRP A 21 15.58 9.61 -3.21
CA TRP A 21 14.18 9.26 -3.42
C TRP A 21 13.45 10.46 -4.00
N GLU A 22 12.86 10.29 -5.19
CA GLU A 22 12.05 11.33 -5.83
C GLU A 22 10.56 10.97 -5.78
N LEU A 23 9.72 11.93 -5.40
CA LEU A 23 8.27 11.79 -5.47
C LEU A 23 7.81 11.78 -6.93
N LYS A 24 7.21 10.67 -7.37
CA LYS A 24 6.60 10.57 -8.70
C LYS A 24 5.16 11.05 -8.71
N LYS A 25 4.34 10.50 -7.81
CA LYS A 25 2.91 10.85 -7.73
C LYS A 25 2.33 10.54 -6.36
N ARG A 26 1.22 11.21 -6.06
CA ARG A 26 0.35 10.90 -4.92
C ARG A 26 -0.77 9.96 -5.36
N VAL A 27 -1.14 9.03 -4.50
CA VAL A 27 -2.18 8.05 -4.73
C VAL A 27 -3.15 8.08 -3.55
N GLU A 28 -4.43 8.03 -3.87
CA GLU A 28 -5.52 7.83 -2.91
C GLU A 28 -6.20 6.50 -3.27
N ILE A 29 -6.27 5.58 -2.30
CA ILE A 29 -6.92 4.28 -2.45
C ILE A 29 -8.03 4.17 -1.42
N LYS A 30 -9.21 3.77 -1.86
CA LYS A 30 -10.37 3.56 -0.99
C LYS A 30 -10.70 2.08 -0.93
N ILE A 31 -10.85 1.57 0.28
CA ILE A 31 -11.27 0.21 0.55
C ILE A 31 -12.46 0.21 1.50
N PRO A 32 -13.42 -0.70 1.34
CA PRO A 32 -14.50 -0.88 2.31
C PRO A 32 -13.94 -1.39 3.66
N ASN A 33 -14.63 -1.09 4.76
CA ASN A 33 -14.25 -1.57 6.10
C ASN A 33 -14.50 -3.07 6.27
N GLU A 34 -15.47 -3.64 5.57
CA GLU A 34 -15.85 -5.05 5.63
C GLU A 34 -16.44 -5.51 4.29
N GLY A 35 -16.46 -6.81 4.05
CA GLY A 35 -17.00 -7.39 2.82
C GLY A 35 -16.49 -8.79 2.53
N LEU A 36 -16.61 -9.21 1.27
CA LEU A 36 -16.11 -10.48 0.76
C LEU A 36 -15.02 -10.24 -0.29
N ILE A 37 -13.86 -10.91 -0.16
CA ILE A 37 -12.77 -10.83 -1.14
C ILE A 37 -13.24 -11.33 -2.51
N SER A 38 -14.03 -12.41 -2.53
CA SER A 38 -14.55 -13.04 -3.73
C SER A 38 -15.40 -12.12 -4.62
N GLU A 39 -16.08 -11.12 -4.05
CA GLU A 39 -16.86 -10.13 -4.82
C GLU A 39 -16.00 -9.23 -5.71
N HIS A 40 -14.69 -9.24 -5.49
CA HIS A 40 -13.76 -8.32 -6.12
C HIS A 40 -12.74 -9.00 -7.03
N LEU A 41 -12.72 -10.33 -7.03
CA LEU A 41 -11.92 -11.13 -7.96
C LEU A 41 -12.66 -11.28 -9.30
N GLN A 42 -11.91 -11.28 -10.40
CA GLN A 42 -12.49 -11.60 -11.70
C GLN A 42 -12.88 -13.09 -11.77
N PRO A 43 -13.89 -13.46 -12.58
CA PRO A 43 -14.32 -14.86 -12.71
C PRO A 43 -13.19 -15.83 -13.08
N GLU A 44 -12.23 -15.38 -13.88
CA GLU A 44 -11.07 -16.18 -14.31
C GLU A 44 -10.11 -16.45 -13.13
N GLU A 45 -9.98 -15.48 -12.21
CA GLU A 45 -9.14 -15.58 -11.01
C GLU A 45 -9.75 -16.56 -10.00
N LEU A 46 -11.08 -16.65 -9.94
CA LEU A 46 -11.79 -17.65 -9.14
C LEU A 46 -11.70 -19.07 -9.74
N ALA A 47 -11.57 -19.18 -11.07
CA ALA A 47 -11.52 -20.46 -11.78
C ALA A 47 -10.12 -21.10 -11.76
N GLU A 48 -9.05 -20.30 -11.80
CA GLU A 48 -7.65 -20.79 -11.84
C GLU A 48 -7.10 -21.25 -10.47
N GLY A 49 -7.86 -21.99 -9.66
CA GLY A 49 -7.32 -22.60 -8.43
C GLY A 49 -6.61 -21.61 -7.48
N VAL A 50 -6.87 -20.30 -7.62
CA VAL A 50 -6.34 -19.24 -6.79
C VAL A 50 -7.04 -19.42 -5.46
N LYS A 51 -6.38 -20.14 -4.57
CA LYS A 51 -6.87 -20.28 -3.21
C LYS A 51 -6.73 -18.91 -2.55
N ILE A 52 -7.85 -18.26 -2.26
CA ILE A 52 -7.87 -17.12 -1.34
C ILE A 52 -7.26 -17.63 -0.03
N VAL A 53 -6.05 -17.16 0.30
CA VAL A 53 -5.40 -17.54 1.56
C VAL A 53 -6.12 -16.78 2.66
N GLY A 54 -6.71 -17.51 3.62
CA GLY A 54 -7.52 -16.96 4.70
C GLY A 54 -9.02 -17.03 4.42
N ASP A 55 -9.80 -16.34 5.25
CA ASP A 55 -11.26 -16.30 5.15
C ASP A 55 -11.70 -15.37 4.00
N ASP A 56 -12.81 -15.71 3.33
CA ASP A 56 -13.36 -14.89 2.25
C ASP A 56 -13.95 -13.57 2.77
N ALA A 57 -14.54 -13.60 3.96
CA ALA A 57 -14.96 -12.40 4.66
C ALA A 57 -13.75 -11.68 5.24
N PHE A 58 -13.73 -10.35 5.14
CA PHE A 58 -12.73 -9.49 5.76
C PHE A 58 -13.39 -8.41 6.60
N ILE A 59 -12.67 -7.99 7.64
CA ILE A 59 -12.99 -6.80 8.44
C ILE A 59 -11.67 -6.06 8.71
N VAL A 60 -11.58 -4.84 8.19
CA VAL A 60 -10.36 -4.01 8.26
C VAL A 60 -10.36 -3.13 9.49
N PHE A 61 -11.53 -2.67 9.93
CA PHE A 61 -11.66 -1.82 11.11
C PHE A 61 -12.87 -2.25 11.94
N ASP A 62 -12.61 -2.77 13.14
CA ASP A 62 -13.63 -3.23 14.10
C ASP A 62 -13.27 -2.75 15.50
N ASP A 63 -14.24 -2.34 16.31
CA ASP A 63 -14.04 -1.90 17.70
C ASP A 63 -12.86 -0.91 17.92
N ASN A 64 -12.64 0.00 16.95
CA ASN A 64 -11.50 0.94 16.89
C ASN A 64 -10.11 0.29 16.70
N MET A 65 -10.06 -0.98 16.31
CA MET A 65 -8.85 -1.72 16.01
C MET A 65 -8.66 -1.86 14.49
N LEU A 66 -7.49 -1.43 14.01
CA LEU A 66 -7.12 -1.53 12.60
C LEU A 66 -6.40 -2.86 12.31
N SER A 67 -6.97 -3.64 11.41
CA SER A 67 -6.44 -4.92 10.95
C SER A 67 -5.54 -4.75 9.73
N LEU A 68 -4.26 -4.47 9.97
CA LEU A 68 -3.28 -4.18 8.89
C LEU A 68 -3.02 -5.37 7.95
N TRP A 69 -3.34 -6.60 8.35
CA TRP A 69 -3.11 -7.80 7.52
C TRP A 69 -4.18 -8.00 6.44
N GLU A 70 -5.36 -7.40 6.60
CA GLU A 70 -6.43 -7.46 5.60
C GLU A 70 -6.21 -6.47 4.45
N ILE A 71 -5.57 -5.34 4.73
CA ILE A 71 -5.33 -4.28 3.73
C ILE A 71 -4.59 -4.82 2.50
N PRO A 72 -3.44 -5.52 2.61
CA PRO A 72 -2.76 -6.08 1.45
C PRO A 72 -3.65 -7.05 0.66
N ARG A 73 -4.43 -7.91 1.33
CA ARG A 73 -5.30 -8.90 0.67
C ARG A 73 -6.31 -8.20 -0.24
N ILE A 74 -6.96 -7.16 0.28
CA ILE A 74 -7.94 -6.35 -0.45
C ILE A 74 -7.27 -5.59 -1.61
N LEU A 75 -6.13 -4.94 -1.35
CA LEU A 75 -5.42 -4.17 -2.38
C LEU A 75 -5.00 -5.03 -3.57
N PHE A 76 -4.59 -6.28 -3.33
CA PHE A 76 -4.25 -7.22 -4.40
C PHE A 76 -5.50 -7.77 -5.10
N ALA A 77 -6.53 -8.18 -4.35
CA ALA A 77 -7.75 -8.74 -4.94
C ALA A 77 -8.46 -7.75 -5.88
N HIS A 78 -8.57 -6.49 -5.48
CA HIS A 78 -9.22 -5.47 -6.30
C HIS A 78 -8.30 -4.83 -7.36
N LYS A 79 -7.02 -5.23 -7.44
CA LYS A 79 -6.00 -4.57 -8.27
C LYS A 79 -5.91 -3.06 -8.02
N LEU A 80 -6.16 -2.63 -6.77
CA LEU A 80 -6.13 -1.22 -6.37
C LEU A 80 -4.70 -0.76 -6.06
N TYR A 81 -3.79 -1.70 -5.80
CA TYR A 81 -2.40 -1.38 -5.58
C TYR A 81 -1.80 -0.71 -6.84
N PRO A 82 -1.08 0.42 -6.70
CA PRO A 82 -0.49 1.08 -7.85
C PRO A 82 0.48 0.13 -8.56
N GLN A 83 0.47 0.15 -9.89
CA GLN A 83 1.53 -0.50 -10.66
C GLN A 83 2.85 0.23 -10.40
N LEU A 84 3.88 -0.53 -10.01
CA LEU A 84 5.20 -0.03 -9.67
C LEU A 84 6.24 -0.63 -10.61
N GLU A 85 7.18 0.20 -11.05
CA GLU A 85 8.40 -0.25 -11.71
C GLU A 85 9.38 -0.87 -10.70
N ALA A 86 10.40 -1.57 -11.20
CA ALA A 86 11.38 -2.28 -10.34
C ALA A 86 12.16 -1.36 -9.37
N ASN A 87 12.27 -0.08 -9.68
CA ASN A 87 12.94 0.95 -8.87
C ASN A 87 11.97 1.82 -8.07
N GLN A 88 10.69 1.47 -8.03
CA GLN A 88 9.66 2.25 -7.35
C GLN A 88 9.14 1.55 -6.09
N ALA A 89 8.72 2.36 -5.12
CA ALA A 89 8.05 1.90 -3.91
C ALA A 89 6.80 2.76 -3.65
N PHE A 90 5.79 2.16 -3.03
CA PHE A 90 4.62 2.89 -2.54
C PHE A 90 4.77 3.12 -1.04
N ASN A 91 4.92 4.39 -0.66
CA ASN A 91 5.02 4.82 0.73
C ASN A 91 3.65 5.27 1.24
N VAL A 92 3.08 4.55 2.20
CA VAL A 92 1.81 4.94 2.83
C VAL A 92 2.07 6.08 3.80
N THR A 93 1.51 7.24 3.52
CA THR A 93 1.72 8.47 4.31
C THR A 93 0.62 8.69 5.34
N THR A 94 -0.62 8.30 5.04
CA THR A 94 -1.75 8.51 5.94
C THR A 94 -2.84 7.47 5.71
N LEU A 95 -3.45 7.01 6.80
CA LEU A 95 -4.67 6.22 6.79
C LEU A 95 -5.78 7.02 7.46
N ALA A 96 -6.88 7.26 6.74
CA ALA A 96 -8.08 7.89 7.25
C ALA A 96 -9.22 6.87 7.28
N VAL A 97 -9.86 6.71 8.42
CA VAL A 97 -10.98 5.79 8.60
C VAL A 97 -12.27 6.57 8.73
N SER A 98 -13.30 6.09 8.06
CA SER A 98 -14.69 6.53 8.16
C SER A 98 -15.60 5.36 8.52
N ASP A 99 -16.90 5.60 8.64
CA ASP A 99 -17.86 4.58 9.10
C ASP A 99 -17.96 3.38 8.13
N SER A 100 -17.71 3.56 6.83
CA SER A 100 -17.82 2.51 5.81
C SER A 100 -16.56 2.24 5.00
N GLU A 101 -15.59 3.17 4.99
CA GLU A 101 -14.38 3.06 4.18
C GLU A 101 -13.11 3.47 4.93
N ILE A 102 -12.00 2.83 4.55
CA ILE A 102 -10.65 3.31 4.83
C ILE A 102 -10.10 3.95 3.56
N THR A 103 -9.59 5.17 3.71
CA THR A 103 -8.82 5.85 2.67
C THR A 103 -7.33 5.79 3.01
N ILE A 104 -6.57 5.20 2.09
CA ILE A 104 -5.11 5.09 2.13
C ILE A 104 -4.54 6.19 1.24
N TYR A 105 -3.85 7.14 1.85
CA TYR A 105 -3.05 8.13 1.14
C TYR A 105 -1.60 7.68 1.12
N GLY A 106 -0.97 7.78 -0.04
CA GLY A 106 0.43 7.45 -0.18
C GLY A 106 1.09 8.10 -1.37
N GLU A 107 2.38 7.84 -1.49
CA GLU A 107 3.28 8.44 -2.44
C GLU A 107 4.07 7.35 -3.15
N VAL A 108 4.11 7.39 -4.48
CA VAL A 108 5.04 6.55 -5.23
C VAL A 108 6.37 7.29 -5.28
N ILE A 109 7.38 6.67 -4.70
CA ILE A 109 8.76 7.15 -4.68
C ILE A 109 9.61 6.30 -5.60
N GLU A 110 10.56 6.93 -6.29
CA GLU A 110 11.52 6.24 -7.17
C GLU A 110 12.93 6.34 -6.60
N SER A 111 13.65 5.22 -6.61
CA SER A 111 15.08 5.18 -6.31
C SER A 111 15.87 5.64 -7.53
N VAL A 112 16.67 6.69 -7.37
CA VAL A 112 17.65 7.16 -8.37
C VAL A 112 19.06 7.04 -7.81
N GLU A 113 20.04 6.70 -8.67
CA GLU A 113 21.45 6.76 -8.27
C GLU A 113 21.80 8.23 -7.99
N ALA A 114 22.43 8.49 -6.84
CA ALA A 114 22.93 9.83 -6.57
C ALA A 114 24.02 10.16 -7.61
N GLU A 115 23.85 11.27 -8.34
CA GLU A 115 24.97 11.83 -9.10
C GLU A 115 26.09 12.16 -8.11
N GLU A 116 27.34 11.81 -8.44
CA GLU A 116 28.51 12.22 -7.66
C GLU A 116 28.53 13.74 -7.57
N THR A 117 27.95 14.30 -6.50
CA THR A 117 28.13 15.70 -6.16
C THR A 117 29.63 15.84 -5.95
N THR A 118 30.31 16.49 -6.90
CA THR A 118 31.73 16.76 -6.82
C THR A 118 31.92 17.53 -5.52
N ARG A 119 32.46 16.85 -4.49
CA ARG A 119 32.85 17.52 -3.25
C ARG A 119 33.95 18.49 -3.63
N GLU A 120 33.58 19.74 -3.89
CA GLU A 120 34.54 20.83 -3.82
C GLU A 120 35.08 20.83 -2.40
N VAL A 121 36.31 20.34 -2.29
CA VAL A 121 37.11 20.38 -1.08
C VAL A 121 37.36 21.88 -0.81
N LEU A 122 36.68 22.42 0.20
CA LEU A 122 37.04 23.70 0.83
C LEU A 122 38.10 23.47 1.92
#